data_AF-A0A966GFK7-F1
#
_entry.id   AF-A0A966GFK7-F1
#
_cell.length_a   1.000
_cell.length_b   1.000
_cell.length_c   1.000
_cell.angle_alpha   90.00
_cell.angle_beta   90.00
_cell.angle_gamma   90.00
#
_symmetry.space_group_name_H-M   'P 1'
#
loop_
_entity.id
_entity.type
_entity.pdbx_description
1 polymer ?
#
loop_
_entity_poly.entity_id
_entity_poly.type
_entity_poly.pdbx_seq_one_letter_code
_entity_poly.pdbx_strand_id
1 'polypeptide(L)' 'MPEHDTEVDARGLICPLPVLRARKRLLAMRAGEVLRLLA' A
#
# COMPACT_ATOMS: atom_id res chain seq x y z
N MET A 1 2.18 19.31 -1.18
CA MET A 1 1.81 18.37 -0.09
C MET A 1 1.70 17.00 -0.73
N PRO A 2 2.34 15.94 -0.22
CA PRO A 2 2.20 14.63 -0.85
C PRO A 2 0.73 14.20 -0.71
N GLU A 3 0.14 13.71 -1.80
CA GLU A 3 -1.28 13.27 -1.84
C GLU A 3 -1.53 11.99 -1.01
N HIS A 4 -0.47 11.38 -0.48
CA HIS A 4 -0.53 10.11 0.24
C HIS A 4 0.31 10.16 1.53
N ASP A 5 -0.16 9.42 2.53
CA ASP A 5 0.47 9.32 3.86
C ASP A 5 1.48 8.18 3.94
N THR A 6 1.29 7.15 3.11
CA THR A 6 2.16 5.97 3.07
C THR A 6 2.37 5.52 1.63
N GLU A 7 3.58 5.08 1.30
CA GLU A 7 3.91 4.43 0.03
C GLU A 7 4.40 3.00 0.25
N VAL A 8 3.99 2.07 -0.61
CA VAL A 8 4.47 0.67 -0.62
C VAL A 8 4.89 0.30 -2.03
N ASP A 9 6.13 -0.15 -2.18
CA ASP A 9 6.63 -0.75 -3.42
C ASP A 9 6.41 -2.28 -3.40
N ALA A 10 5.67 -2.74 -4.40
CA ALA A 10 5.32 -4.11 -4.70
C ALA A 10 5.64 -4.46 -6.17
N ARG A 11 6.39 -3.62 -6.89
CA ARG A 11 6.78 -3.91 -8.27
C ARG A 11 7.60 -5.19 -8.36
N GLY A 12 7.33 -5.99 -9.40
CA GLY A 12 7.97 -7.28 -9.61
C GLY A 12 7.42 -8.41 -8.73
N LEU A 13 6.44 -8.12 -7.86
CA LEU A 13 5.68 -9.15 -7.18
C LEU A 13 4.53 -9.63 -8.06
N ILE A 14 4.39 -10.93 -8.19
CA ILE A 14 3.28 -11.56 -8.90
C ILE A 14 2.04 -11.65 -8.01
N CYS A 15 0.87 -11.59 -8.64
CA CYS A 15 -0.40 -11.86 -7.96
C CYS A 15 -0.32 -13.21 -7.20
N PRO A 16 -0.71 -13.27 -5.91
CA PRO A 16 -1.50 -12.31 -5.12
C PRO A 16 -0.69 -11.34 -4.23
N LEU A 17 0.63 -11.36 -4.34
CA LEU A 17 1.53 -10.71 -3.37
C LEU A 17 1.35 -9.18 -3.26
N PRO A 18 1.13 -8.41 -4.36
CA PRO A 18 0.86 -6.97 -4.25
C PRO A 18 -0.35 -6.66 -3.36
N VAL A 19 -1.43 -7.43 -3.50
CA VAL A 19 -2.68 -7.25 -2.75
C VAL A 19 -2.47 -7.60 -1.28
N LEU A 20 -1.78 -8.71 -1.00
CA LEU A 20 -1.52 -9.12 0.38
C LEU A 20 -0.64 -8.10 1.12
N ARG A 21 0.38 -7.54 0.43
CA ARG A 21 1.26 -6.53 1.00
C ARG A 21 0.50 -5.22 1.25
N ALA A 22 -0.31 -4.76 0.30
CA ALA A 22 -1.18 -3.59 0.47
C ALA A 22 -2.14 -3.77 1.65
N ARG A 23 -2.84 -4.91 1.73
CA ARG A 23 -3.75 -5.22 2.84
C ARG A 23 -3.04 -5.22 4.19
N LYS A 24 -1.85 -5.82 4.28
CA LYS A 24 -1.05 -5.80 5.51
C LYS A 24 -0.75 -4.37 5.95
N ARG A 25 -0.49 -3.45 5.01
CA ARG A 25 -0.23 -2.05 5.33
C ARG A 25 -1.51 -1.32 5.74
N LEU A 26 -2.61 -1.49 5.01
CA LEU A 26 -3.91 -0.89 5.33
C LEU A 26 -4.40 -1.25 6.74
N LEU A 27 -4.17 -2.49 7.20
CA LEU A 27 -4.55 -2.91 8.55
C LEU A 27 -3.82 -2.16 9.68
N ALA A 28 -2.67 -1.56 9.39
CA ALA A 28 -1.90 -0.78 10.35
C ALA A 28 -2.14 0.75 10.23
N MET A 29 -2.92 1.17 9.23
CA MET A 29 -3.20 2.58 8.95
C MET A 29 -4.44 3.05 9.71
N ARG A 30 -4.47 4.36 9.98
CA ARG A 30 -5.62 5.02 10.59
C ARG A 30 -6.66 5.34 9.53
N ALA A 31 -7.93 5.43 9.95
CA ALA A 31 -8.99 5.87 9.05
C ALA A 31 -8.68 7.28 8.52
N GLY A 32 -8.79 7.46 7.20
CA GLY A 32 -8.49 8.71 6.51
C GLY A 32 -7.07 8.79 5.93
N GLU A 33 -6.17 7.89 6.30
CA GLU A 33 -4.83 7.84 5.68
C GLU A 33 -4.90 7.22 4.27
N VAL A 34 -4.16 7.80 3.33
CA VAL A 34 -4.10 7.39 1.93
C VAL A 34 -2.83 6.58 1.67
N LEU A 35 -3.00 5.36 1.15
CA LEU A 35 -1.90 4.47 0.75
C LEU A 35 -1.65 4.58 -0.76
N ARG A 36 -0.41 4.89 -1.14
CA ARG A 36 0.10 4.74 -2.51
C ARG A 36 0.78 3.38 -2.66
N LEU A 37 0.31 2.58 -3.61
CA LEU A 37 0.90 1.28 -3.94
C LEU A 37 1.53 1.35 -5.33
N LEU A 38 2.80 0.99 -5.43
CA LEU A 38 3.47 0.75 -6.71
C LEU A 38 3.48 -0.76 -6.93
N ALA A 39 2.90 -1.26 -8.02
CA ALA A 39 2.80 -2.69 -8.32
C ALA A 39 3.15 -2.94 -9.79
#